data_AF-A0AAJ1N7I1-F1
#
_entry.id   AF-A0AAJ1N7I1-F1
#
_cell.length_a   1.000
_cell.length_b   1.000
_cell.length_c   1.000
_cell.angle_alpha   90.00
_cell.angle_beta   90.00
_cell.angle_gamma   90.00
#
_symmetry.space_group_name_H-M   'P 1'
#
loop_
_entity.id
_entity.type
_entity.pdbx_description
1 polymer ?
#
loop_
_entity_poly.entity_id
_entity_poly.type
_entity_poly.pdbx_seq_one_letter_code
_entity_poly.pdbx_strand_id
1 'polypeptide(L)'
;SYGAIWVNPPYSEIQPWVNKAAEQCKKQLQPIVMLVPADTSVGWYESALETVDEVRQITGGRISFINAETKKSVNGNNKGSMLLIWRPYITPRRIINTVNRNYLLNIGNQILNEWKIA
;
A
#
# COMPACT_ATOMS: atom_id res chain seq x y z
N SER A 1 -15.87 -10.59 3.98
CA SER A 1 -15.42 -9.55 4.93
C SER A 1 -15.73 -8.16 4.34
N TYR A 2 -15.84 -7.12 5.18
CA TYR A 2 -16.30 -5.78 4.77
C TYR A 2 -15.17 -4.75 4.54
N GLY A 3 -13.90 -5.16 4.61
CA GLY A 3 -12.75 -4.27 4.50
C GLY A 3 -11.91 -4.52 3.24
N ALA A 4 -10.96 -3.61 2.98
CA ALA A 4 -9.93 -3.83 1.97
C ALA A 4 -8.92 -4.88 2.45
N ILE A 5 -8.37 -5.66 1.52
CA ILE A 5 -7.25 -6.57 1.77
C ILE A 5 -5.97 -5.73 1.79
N TRP A 6 -5.26 -5.77 2.91
CA TRP A 6 -3.97 -5.10 3.06
C TRP A 6 -2.81 -6.02 2.64
N VAL A 7 -1.87 -5.50 1.86
CA VAL A 7 -0.69 -6.24 1.41
C VAL A 7 0.56 -5.40 1.66
N ASN A 8 1.51 -5.97 2.40
CA ASN A 8 2.87 -5.44 2.55
C ASN A 8 3.84 -6.54 2.04
N PRO A 9 4.10 -6.62 0.73
CA PRO A 9 4.84 -7.72 0.14
C PRO A 9 6.33 -7.65 0.53
N PRO A 10 7.08 -8.75 0.43
CA PRO A 10 8.54 -8.70 0.47
C PRO A 10 9.07 -7.80 -0.66
N TYR A 11 9.84 -6.78 -0.31
CA TYR A 11 10.35 -5.80 -1.27
C TYR A 11 11.43 -6.34 -2.21
N SER A 12 11.96 -7.53 -1.94
CA SER A 12 12.88 -8.23 -2.84
C SER A 12 12.19 -8.76 -4.09
N GLU A 13 10.90 -9.10 -4.02
CA GLU A 13 10.17 -9.80 -5.08
C GLU A 13 8.70 -9.35 -5.13
N ILE A 14 8.45 -8.15 -5.69
CA ILE A 14 7.12 -7.50 -5.68
C ILE A 14 6.20 -8.00 -6.81
N GLN A 15 6.76 -8.36 -7.97
CA GLN A 15 5.97 -8.68 -9.18
C GLN A 15 4.91 -9.77 -8.96
N PRO A 16 5.20 -10.92 -8.30
CA PRO A 16 4.18 -11.95 -8.08
C PRO A 16 2.99 -11.43 -7.26
N TRP A 17 3.24 -10.49 -6.34
CA TRP A 17 2.21 -9.90 -5.48
C TRP A 17 1.33 -8.92 -6.25
N VAL A 18 1.90 -8.13 -7.17
CA VAL A 18 1.12 -7.25 -8.07
C VAL A 18 0.15 -8.09 -8.90
N ASN A 19 0.64 -9.16 -9.52
CA ASN A 19 -0.19 -10.09 -10.30
C ASN A 19 -1.29 -10.69 -9.44
N LYS A 20 -0.95 -11.12 -8.22
CA LYS A 20 -1.91 -11.72 -7.30
C LYS A 20 -2.97 -10.72 -6.83
N ALA A 21 -2.59 -9.48 -6.57
CA ALA A 21 -3.51 -8.43 -6.17
C ALA A 21 -4.52 -8.11 -7.29
N ALA A 22 -4.04 -7.96 -8.53
CA ALA A 22 -4.92 -7.74 -9.67
C ALA A 22 -5.90 -8.91 -9.89
N GLU A 23 -5.43 -10.15 -9.76
CA GLU A 23 -6.24 -11.37 -9.86
C GLU A 23 -7.31 -11.42 -8.74
N GLN A 24 -6.88 -11.26 -7.48
CA GLN A 24 -7.76 -11.43 -6.32
C GLN A 24 -8.75 -10.29 -6.16
N CYS A 25 -8.41 -9.05 -6.54
CA CYS A 25 -9.37 -7.94 -6.51
C CYS A 25 -10.60 -8.24 -7.37
N LYS A 26 -10.41 -8.87 -8.54
CA LYS A 26 -11.49 -9.28 -9.44
C LYS A 26 -12.22 -10.52 -8.94
N LYS A 27 -11.49 -11.55 -8.49
CA LYS A 27 -12.08 -12.82 -8.05
C LYS A 27 -12.87 -12.71 -6.75
N GLN A 28 -12.34 -11.98 -5.77
CA GLN A 28 -12.97 -11.80 -4.46
C GLN A 28 -13.96 -10.64 -4.45
N LEU A 29 -13.93 -9.79 -5.50
CA LEU A 29 -14.70 -8.55 -5.56
C LEU A 29 -14.46 -7.66 -4.33
N GLN A 30 -13.20 -7.57 -3.91
CA GLN A 30 -12.77 -6.83 -2.74
C GLN A 30 -11.62 -5.88 -3.09
N PRO A 31 -11.61 -4.65 -2.53
CA PRO A 31 -10.48 -3.75 -2.73
C PRO A 31 -9.19 -4.34 -2.17
N ILE A 32 -8.08 -4.08 -2.84
CA ILE A 32 -6.74 -4.46 -2.38
C ILE A 32 -5.88 -3.22 -2.32
N VAL A 33 -5.20 -3.03 -1.19
CA VAL A 33 -4.27 -1.93 -0.95
C VAL A 33 -2.90 -2.52 -0.66
N MET A 34 -1.92 -2.20 -1.50
CA MET A 34 -0.55 -2.69 -1.37
C MET A 34 0.41 -1.55 -1.08
N LEU A 35 1.22 -1.69 -0.04
CA LEU A 35 2.31 -0.77 0.28
C LEU A 35 3.58 -1.22 -0.43
N VAL A 36 4.20 -0.35 -1.24
CA VAL A 36 5.43 -0.65 -1.98
C VAL A 36 6.40 0.55 -1.92
N PRO A 37 7.70 0.35 -2.24
CA PRO A 37 8.62 1.46 -2.44
C PRO A 37 8.12 2.41 -3.53
N ALA A 38 8.40 3.71 -3.38
CA ALA A 38 8.13 4.69 -4.42
C ALA A 38 9.17 4.59 -5.56
N ASP A 39 9.17 3.48 -6.29
CA ASP A 39 10.05 3.25 -7.45
C ASP A 39 9.19 3.14 -8.72
N THR A 40 9.25 4.16 -9.55
CA THR A 40 8.44 4.26 -10.78
C THR A 40 9.18 3.81 -12.03
N SER A 41 10.44 3.39 -11.89
CA SER A 41 11.33 3.03 -13.00
C SER A 41 11.50 1.52 -13.22
N VAL A 42 10.70 0.72 -12.52
CA VAL A 42 10.86 -0.74 -12.41
C VAL A 42 9.69 -1.49 -13.04
N GLY A 43 9.94 -2.69 -13.56
CA GLY A 43 8.95 -3.45 -14.33
C GLY A 43 7.67 -3.79 -13.57
N TRP A 44 7.73 -4.04 -12.25
CA TRP A 44 6.52 -4.28 -11.47
C TRP A 44 5.62 -3.06 -11.35
N TYR A 45 6.18 -1.86 -11.43
CA TYR A 45 5.39 -0.63 -11.40
C TYR A 45 4.64 -0.45 -12.72
N GLU A 46 5.33 -0.66 -13.85
CA GLU A 46 4.71 -0.67 -15.17
C GLU A 46 3.57 -1.71 -15.25
N SER A 47 3.83 -2.94 -14.81
CA SER A 47 2.83 -4.01 -14.76
C SER A 47 1.65 -3.66 -13.83
N ALA A 48 1.89 -2.98 -12.71
CA ALA A 48 0.81 -2.53 -11.84
C ALA A 48 -0.09 -1.50 -12.54
N LEU A 49 0.47 -0.56 -13.31
CA LEU A 49 -0.29 0.47 -14.03
C LEU A 49 -1.29 -0.09 -15.04
N GLU A 50 -1.11 -1.32 -15.52
CA GLU A 50 -2.06 -1.97 -16.42
C GLU A 50 -3.41 -2.26 -15.76
N THR A 51 -3.41 -2.44 -14.43
CA THR A 51 -4.58 -2.98 -13.71
C THR A 51 -4.99 -2.16 -12.48
N VAL A 52 -4.10 -1.34 -11.93
CA VAL A 52 -4.36 -0.55 -10.72
C VAL A 52 -5.32 0.59 -11.05
N ASP A 53 -6.23 0.86 -10.11
CA ASP A 53 -7.14 1.99 -10.25
C ASP A 53 -6.47 3.30 -9.82
N GLU A 54 -5.73 3.26 -8.72
CA GLU A 54 -5.06 4.43 -8.16
C GLU A 54 -3.67 4.08 -7.61
N VAL A 55 -2.69 4.89 -7.97
CA VAL A 55 -1.41 4.97 -7.28
C VAL A 55 -1.46 6.19 -6.35
N ARG A 56 -1.18 5.99 -5.07
CA ARG A 56 -1.17 7.07 -4.08
C ARG A 56 0.20 7.20 -3.44
N GLN A 57 0.97 8.19 -3.89
CA GLN A 57 2.30 8.46 -3.38
C GLN A 57 2.23 9.06 -1.97
N ILE A 58 3.10 8.59 -1.07
CA ILE A 58 3.14 9.08 0.30
C ILE A 58 4.20 10.17 0.40
N THR A 59 3.77 11.37 0.78
CA THR A 59 4.60 12.57 0.89
C THR A 59 4.82 12.96 2.36
N GLY A 60 5.70 13.93 2.64
CA GLY A 60 5.92 14.42 4.01
C GLY A 60 6.76 13.49 4.88
N GLY A 61 7.64 12.68 4.27
CA GLY A 61 8.61 11.83 4.96
C GLY A 61 8.46 10.34 4.64
N ARG A 62 9.42 9.52 5.10
CA ARG A 62 9.44 8.07 4.87
C ARG A 62 8.64 7.33 5.94
N ILE A 63 8.00 6.23 5.55
CA ILE A 63 7.40 5.30 6.52
C ILE A 63 8.52 4.39 7.04
N SER A 64 8.75 4.43 8.36
CA SER A 64 9.72 3.58 9.04
C SER A 64 9.07 2.25 9.36
N PHE A 65 9.69 1.15 8.93
CA PHE A 65 9.26 -0.19 9.37
C PHE A 65 9.72 -0.44 10.79
N ILE A 66 8.80 -0.91 11.62
CA ILE A 66 9.07 -1.30 13.00
C ILE A 66 9.19 -2.82 13.01
N ASN A 67 10.32 -3.33 13.49
CA ASN A 67 10.48 -4.75 13.73
C ASN A 67 9.52 -5.17 14.85
N ALA A 68 8.69 -6.19 14.60
CA ALA A 68 7.64 -6.60 15.52
C ALA A 68 8.19 -7.13 16.86
N GLU A 69 9.36 -7.78 16.83
CA GLU A 69 10.03 -8.38 17.98
C GLU A 69 10.82 -7.34 18.77
N THR A 70 11.71 -6.59 18.10
CA THR A 70 12.61 -5.64 18.79
C THR A 70 11.97 -4.29 19.05
N LYS A 71 10.81 -3.99 18.43
CA LYS A 71 10.15 -2.67 18.42
C LYS A 71 11.02 -1.52 17.90
N LYS A 72 12.18 -1.83 17.31
CA LYS A 72 13.09 -0.84 16.73
C LYS A 72 12.78 -0.62 15.26
N SER A 73 13.08 0.56 14.77
CA SER A 73 13.04 0.86 13.34
C SER A 73 14.09 0.03 12.60
N VAL A 74 13.69 -0.58 11.48
CA VAL A 74 14.63 -1.23 10.58
C VAL A 74 15.32 -0.17 9.72
N ASN A 75 16.66 -0.16 9.73
CA ASN A 75 17.46 0.67 8.84
C ASN A 75 17.57 0.00 7.46
N GLY A 76 17.48 0.79 6.38
CA GLY A 76 17.68 0.30 5.01
C GLY A 76 16.59 0.70 4.00
N ASN A 77 15.42 1.16 4.44
CA ASN A 77 14.43 1.71 3.51
C ASN A 77 14.77 3.16 3.13
N ASN A 78 15.59 3.31 2.09
CA ASN A 78 16.03 4.62 1.59
C ASN A 78 15.07 5.24 0.58
N LYS A 79 14.00 4.55 0.21
CA LYS A 79 13.03 5.03 -0.79
C LYS A 79 11.79 5.60 -0.09
N GLY A 80 11.07 6.46 -0.80
CA GLY A 80 9.70 6.83 -0.43
C GLY A 80 8.78 5.61 -0.46
N SER A 81 7.49 5.80 -0.18
CA SER A 81 6.50 4.73 -0.29
C SER A 81 5.29 5.21 -1.07
N MET A 82 4.58 4.27 -1.67
CA MET A 82 3.31 4.52 -2.34
C MET A 82 2.34 3.38 -2.04
N LEU A 83 1.05 3.66 -2.23
CA LEU A 83 0.00 2.67 -2.21
C LEU A 83 -0.43 2.36 -3.64
N LEU A 84 -0.51 1.08 -3.98
CA LEU A 84 -1.22 0.59 -5.15
C LEU A 84 -2.61 0.15 -4.71
N ILE A 85 -3.65 0.74 -5.29
CA ILE A 85 -5.04 0.53 -4.88
C ILE A 85 -5.83 -0.03 -6.06
N TRP A 86 -6.26 -1.29 -5.91
CA TRP A 86 -7.25 -1.90 -6.77
C TRP A 86 -8.63 -1.79 -6.12
N ARG A 87 -9.62 -1.40 -6.91
CA ARG A 87 -11.03 -1.40 -6.48
C ARG A 87 -11.83 -2.29 -7.42
N PRO A 88 -12.72 -3.14 -6.90
CA PRO A 88 -13.60 -3.95 -7.72
C PRO A 88 -14.66 -3.05 -8.40
N TYR A 89 -15.29 -3.58 -9.45
CA TYR A 89 -16.45 -2.96 -10.13
C TYR A 89 -16.20 -1.65 -10.88
N ILE A 90 -14.94 -1.26 -11.11
CA ILE A 90 -14.60 -0.09 -11.89
C ILE A 90 -13.61 -0.43 -12.99
N THR A 91 -13.69 0.31 -14.09
CA THR A 91 -12.61 0.36 -15.07
C THR A 91 -11.43 1.09 -14.42
N PRO A 92 -10.22 0.49 -14.36
CA PRO A 92 -9.07 1.11 -13.72
C PRO A 92 -8.80 2.51 -14.29
N ARG A 93 -8.86 3.53 -13.43
CA ARG A 93 -8.69 4.93 -13.85
C ARG A 93 -7.22 5.31 -14.03
N ARG A 94 -6.31 4.55 -13.40
CA ARG A 94 -4.86 4.76 -13.43
C ARG A 94 -4.47 6.16 -12.94
N ILE A 95 -5.17 6.65 -11.92
CA ILE A 95 -4.94 7.98 -11.36
C ILE A 95 -3.74 7.93 -10.43
N ILE A 96 -2.89 8.95 -10.50
CA ILE A 96 -1.79 9.15 -9.57
C ILE A 96 -2.13 10.33 -8.65
N ASN A 97 -2.21 10.05 -7.36
CA ASN A 97 -2.49 11.04 -6.31
C ASN A 97 -1.39 11.04 -5.26
N THR A 98 -1.48 11.99 -4.31
CA THR A 98 -0.59 12.05 -3.16
C THR A 98 -1.37 12.01 -1.85
N VAL A 99 -0.72 11.58 -0.77
CA VAL A 99 -1.22 11.69 0.60
C VAL A 99 -0.08 11.98 1.56
N ASN A 100 -0.31 12.86 2.54
CA ASN A 100 0.71 13.18 3.53
C ASN A 100 0.84 12.04 4.57
N ARG A 101 2.09 11.68 4.91
CA ARG A 101 2.43 10.66 5.91
C ARG A 101 1.81 10.95 7.28
N ASN A 102 1.92 12.17 7.78
CA ASN A 102 1.45 12.51 9.11
C ASN A 102 -0.07 12.47 9.18
N TYR A 103 -0.76 12.79 8.08
CA TYR A 103 -2.20 12.59 7.97
C TYR A 103 -2.59 11.12 8.15
N LEU A 104 -1.89 10.18 7.48
CA LEU A 104 -2.11 8.75 7.66
C LEU A 104 -1.83 8.27 9.09
N LEU A 105 -0.73 8.74 9.70
CA LEU A 105 -0.38 8.39 11.08
C LEU A 105 -1.41 8.91 12.08
N ASN A 106 -1.94 10.11 11.87
CA ASN A 106 -2.96 10.69 12.74
C ASN A 106 -4.25 9.85 12.72
N ILE A 107 -4.73 9.46 11.53
CA ILE A 107 -5.88 8.56 11.39
C ILE A 107 -5.60 7.23 12.11
N GLY A 108 -4.44 6.63 11.86
CA GLY A 108 -4.07 5.36 12.49
C GLY A 108 -4.03 5.45 14.02
N ASN A 109 -3.47 6.52 14.57
CA ASN A 109 -3.41 6.75 16.02
C ASN A 109 -4.80 6.95 16.63
N GLN A 110 -5.72 7.64 15.95
CA GLN A 110 -7.11 7.81 16.40
C GLN A 110 -7.80 6.44 16.53
N ILE A 111 -7.73 5.62 15.47
CA ILE A 111 -8.32 4.27 15.46
C ILE A 111 -7.67 3.41 16.57
N LEU A 112 -6.35 3.39 16.68
CA LEU A 112 -5.67 2.59 17.70
C LEU A 112 -6.02 3.03 19.13
N ASN A 113 -6.33 4.31 19.35
CA ASN A 113 -6.75 4.80 20.65
C ASN A 113 -8.20 4.40 20.96
N GLU A 114 -9.10 4.46 19.98
CA GLU A 114 -10.48 3.97 20.13
C GLU A 114 -10.51 2.49 20.53
N TRP A 115 -9.66 1.66 19.90
CA TRP A 115 -9.56 0.22 20.20
C TRP A 115 -8.94 -0.11 21.56
N LYS A 116 -8.25 0.82 22.20
CA LYS A 116 -7.71 0.63 23.56
C LYS A 116 -8.75 0.94 24.65
N ILE A 117 -9.81 1.65 24.29
CA ILE A 117 -10.86 2.11 25.21
C ILE A 117 -12.07 1.16 25.16
N ALA A 118 -12.25 0.43 24.05
CA ALA A 118 -13.24 -0.64 23.88
C ALA A 118 -12.77 -1.97 24.51
#